data_AF-R7RN30-F1
#
_entry.id   AF-R7RN30-F1
#
_cell.length_a   1.000
_cell.length_b   1.000
_cell.length_c   1.000
_cell.angle_alpha   90.00
_cell.angle_beta   90.00
_cell.angle_gamma   90.00
#
_symmetry.space_group_name_H-M   'P 1'
#
loop_
_entity.id
_entity.type
_entity.pdbx_description
1 polymer ?
#
loop_
_entity_poly.entity_id
_entity_poly.type
_entity_poly.pdbx_seq_one_letter_code
_entity_poly.pdbx_strand_id
1 'polypeptide(L)'
;MKPIDMIPTMIMPNMVPVIVDIDDTEDERQKKDDFEKGMVNEVDRILNKIEKNNPEIFVLLKMYNMPYPVARRLVRRIIRLTLQYQK
;
A
#
# COMPACT_ATOMS: atom_id res chain seq x y z
N MET A 1 -8.84 -31.14 -34.98
CA MET A 1 -8.96 -30.22 -33.83
C MET A 1 -7.56 -29.78 -33.43
N LYS A 2 -7.29 -28.48 -33.26
CA LYS A 2 -5.96 -27.97 -32.88
C LYS A 2 -5.82 -27.99 -31.34
N PRO A 3 -4.62 -28.26 -30.79
CA PRO A 3 -4.42 -28.47 -29.35
C PRO A 3 -4.40 -27.19 -28.49
N ILE A 4 -4.95 -26.06 -28.96
CA ILE A 4 -4.86 -24.75 -28.28
C ILE A 4 -6.09 -24.44 -27.41
N ASP A 5 -7.18 -25.19 -27.55
CA ASP A 5 -8.48 -24.83 -26.95
C ASP A 5 -8.75 -25.43 -25.55
N MET A 6 -7.73 -25.81 -24.79
CA MET A 6 -7.91 -26.28 -23.40
C MET A 6 -6.91 -25.64 -22.45
N ILE A 7 -7.09 -24.33 -22.19
CA ILE A 7 -6.65 -23.76 -20.91
C ILE A 7 -7.89 -23.82 -20.00
N PRO A 8 -7.92 -24.69 -18.98
CA PRO A 8 -9.02 -24.68 -18.02
C PRO A 8 -9.12 -23.29 -17.40
N THR A 9 -10.22 -22.58 -17.62
CA THR A 9 -10.57 -21.40 -16.84
C THR A 9 -10.85 -21.86 -15.42
N MET A 10 -9.79 -21.99 -14.61
CA MET A 10 -9.95 -22.11 -13.17
C MET A 10 -10.68 -20.85 -12.73
N ILE A 11 -11.94 -20.98 -12.33
CA ILE A 11 -12.68 -19.94 -11.62
C ILE A 11 -11.88 -19.72 -10.33
N MET A 12 -11.05 -18.68 -10.30
CA MET A 12 -10.39 -18.29 -9.06
C MET A 12 -11.51 -17.97 -8.07
N PRO A 13 -11.58 -18.67 -6.92
CA PRO A 13 -12.55 -18.31 -5.90
C PRO A 13 -12.36 -16.83 -5.58
N ASN A 14 -13.46 -16.12 -5.34
CA ASN A 14 -13.46 -14.70 -4.98
C ASN A 14 -12.45 -14.48 -3.83
N MET A 15 -11.25 -14.03 -4.18
CA MET A 15 -10.21 -13.66 -3.22
C MET A 15 -10.66 -12.33 -2.64
N VAL A 16 -11.62 -12.38 -1.71
CA VAL A 16 -11.90 -11.23 -0.86
C VAL A 16 -10.57 -10.96 -0.15
N PRO A 17 -9.94 -9.78 -0.33
CA PRO A 17 -8.72 -9.47 0.38
C PRO A 17 -9.05 -9.65 1.86
N VAL A 18 -8.33 -10.56 2.52
CA VAL A 18 -8.29 -10.58 3.99
C VAL A 18 -7.85 -9.18 4.34
N ILE A 19 -8.77 -8.38 4.91
CA ILE A 19 -8.41 -7.13 5.54
C ILE A 19 -7.52 -7.59 6.68
N VAL A 20 -6.21 -7.59 6.43
CA VAL A 20 -5.23 -7.66 7.51
C VAL A 20 -5.62 -6.47 8.36
N ASP A 21 -6.11 -6.71 9.57
CA ASP A 21 -6.22 -5.70 10.60
C ASP A 21 -4.79 -5.19 10.80
N ILE A 22 -4.40 -4.20 9.99
CA ILE A 22 -3.15 -3.47 10.15
C ILE A 22 -3.35 -2.74 11.45
N ASP A 23 -2.92 -3.39 12.53
CA ASP A 23 -3.10 -2.94 13.91
C ASP A 23 -2.62 -1.47 14.00
N ASP A 24 -3.57 -0.56 14.18
CA ASP A 24 -3.33 0.88 14.30
C ASP A 24 -2.28 1.17 15.39
N THR A 25 -2.17 0.27 16.37
CA THR A 25 -1.23 0.32 17.49
C THR A 25 0.24 0.14 17.08
N GLU A 26 0.54 -0.56 15.97
CA GLU A 26 1.91 -0.66 15.44
C GLU A 26 2.35 0.65 14.78
N ASP A 27 1.44 1.26 14.02
CA ASP A 27 1.75 2.47 13.26
C ASP A 27 1.97 3.67 14.19
N GLU A 28 1.25 3.73 15.32
CA GLU A 28 1.48 4.75 16.36
C GLU A 28 2.85 4.62 17.04
N ARG A 29 3.28 3.40 17.38
CA ARG A 29 4.59 3.14 17.98
C ARG A 29 5.72 3.55 17.03
N GLN A 30 5.62 3.12 15.77
CA GLN A 30 6.62 3.45 14.76
C GLN A 30 6.65 4.95 14.44
N LYS A 31 5.49 5.64 14.46
CA LYS A 31 5.44 7.10 14.27
C LYS A 31 6.23 7.85 15.36
N LYS A 32 6.26 7.36 16.61
CA LYS A 32 7.08 7.97 17.67
C LYS A 32 8.58 7.82 17.37
N ASP A 33 9.02 6.61 17.01
CA ASP A 33 10.42 6.35 16.66
C ASP A 33 10.87 7.18 15.44
N ASP A 34 10.00 7.32 14.45
CA ASP A 34 10.25 8.15 13.27
C ASP A 34 10.35 9.63 13.63
N PHE A 35 9.58 10.09 14.63
CA PHE A 35 9.58 11.49 15.06
C PHE A 35 10.91 11.83 15.72
N GLU A 36 11.41 10.95 16.59
CA GLU A 36 12.73 11.07 17.21
C GLU A 36 13.86 11.09 16.17
N LYS A 37 13.70 10.36 15.06
CA LYS A 37 14.66 10.32 13.93
C LYS A 37 14.45 11.43 12.90
N GLY A 38 13.46 12.31 13.07
CA GLY A 38 13.09 13.34 12.09
C GLY A 38 12.47 12.83 10.79
N MET A 39 12.22 11.52 10.67
CA MET A 39 11.73 10.87 9.44
C MET A 39 10.24 11.13 9.17
N VAL A 40 9.42 11.44 10.20
CA VAL A 40 7.98 11.69 10.04
C VAL A 40 7.70 12.77 9.00
N ASN A 41 8.41 13.89 9.09
CA ASN A 41 8.20 15.02 8.20
C ASN A 41 8.56 14.70 6.75
N GLU A 42 9.56 13.85 6.54
CA GLU A 42 9.99 13.43 5.21
C GLU A 42 9.00 12.43 4.60
N VAL A 43 8.54 11.45 5.38
CA VAL A 43 7.52 10.48 4.95
C VAL A 43 6.24 11.20 4.53
N ASP A 44 5.73 12.12 5.37
CA ASP A 44 4.53 12.91 5.05
C ASP A 44 4.73 13.79 3.81
N ARG A 45 5.90 14.41 3.67
CA ARG A 45 6.23 15.23 2.49
C ARG A 45 6.25 14.41 1.21
N ILE A 46 6.83 13.21 1.23
CA ILE A 46 6.88 12.31 0.06
C ILE A 46 5.47 11.81 -0.26
N LEU A 47 4.71 11.38 0.75
CA LEU A 47 3.33 10.92 0.58
C LEU A 47 2.46 11.98 -0.09
N ASN A 48 2.51 13.22 0.39
CA ASN A 48 1.76 14.34 -0.19
C ASN A 48 2.20 14.65 -1.64
N LYS A 49 3.49 14.49 -1.96
CA LYS A 49 3.97 14.62 -3.34
C LYS A 49 3.42 13.53 -4.25
N ILE A 50 3.35 12.30 -3.78
CA ILE A 50 2.78 11.17 -4.53
C ILE A 50 1.27 11.40 -4.75
N GLU A 51 0.54 11.81 -3.71
CA GLU A 51 -0.88 12.13 -3.84
C GLU A 51 -1.16 13.22 -4.89
N LYS A 52 -0.30 14.25 -4.94
CA LYS A 52 -0.45 15.38 -5.86
C LYS A 52 -0.01 15.06 -7.29
N ASN A 53 1.12 14.37 -7.44
CA ASN A 53 1.78 14.20 -8.74
C ASN A 53 1.48 12.85 -9.40
N ASN A 54 1.08 11.85 -8.62
CA ASN A 54 0.81 10.48 -9.06
C ASN A 54 -0.51 9.92 -8.46
N PRO A 55 -1.65 10.62 -8.62
CA PRO A 55 -2.93 10.19 -8.07
C PRO A 55 -3.40 8.82 -8.62
N GLU A 56 -2.92 8.42 -9.80
CA GLU A 56 -3.22 7.13 -10.44
C GLU A 56 -2.90 5.92 -9.56
N ILE A 57 -1.92 6.03 -8.64
CA ILE A 57 -1.59 4.98 -7.69
C ILE A 57 -2.79 4.69 -6.77
N PHE A 58 -3.44 5.74 -6.27
CA PHE A 58 -4.60 5.59 -5.39
C PHE A 58 -5.85 5.17 -6.16
N VAL A 59 -5.99 5.60 -7.43
CA VAL A 59 -7.05 5.11 -8.32
C VAL A 59 -6.89 3.61 -8.56
N LEU A 60 -5.67 3.16 -8.86
CA LEU A 60 -5.35 1.74 -9.06
C LEU A 60 -5.67 0.91 -7.82
N LEU A 61 -5.22 1.34 -6.64
CA LEU A 61 -5.51 0.65 -5.38
C LEU A 61 -7.01 0.59 -5.09
N LYS A 62 -7.76 1.65 -5.41
CA LYS A 62 -9.22 1.65 -5.33
C LYS A 62 -9.86 0.62 -6.27
N MET A 63 -9.33 0.43 -7.48
CA MET A 63 -9.81 -0.62 -8.42
C MET A 63 -9.60 -2.03 -7.84
N TYR A 64 -8.57 -2.22 -7.01
CA TYR A 64 -8.35 -3.44 -6.23
C TYR A 64 -9.16 -3.49 -4.92
N ASN A 65 -10.26 -2.74 -4.82
CA ASN A 65 -11.14 -2.67 -3.65
C ASN A 65 -10.45 -2.19 -2.36
N MET A 66 -9.39 -1.38 -2.47
CA MET A 66 -8.73 -0.78 -1.32
C MET A 66 -9.27 0.65 -1.08
N PRO A 67 -9.95 0.92 0.04
CA PRO A 67 -10.40 2.26 0.38
C PRO A 67 -9.21 3.21 0.54
N TYR A 68 -9.41 4.49 0.16
CA TYR A 68 -8.36 5.51 0.24
C TYR A 68 -7.63 5.58 1.58
N PRO A 69 -8.31 5.52 2.76
CA PRO A 69 -7.61 5.54 4.05
C PRO A 69 -6.62 4.39 4.21
N VAL A 70 -6.99 3.19 3.76
CA VAL A 70 -6.15 1.98 3.82
C VAL A 70 -4.99 2.10 2.84
N ALA A 71 -5.28 2.51 1.59
CA ALA A 71 -4.27 2.74 0.56
C ALA A 71 -3.23 3.78 0.99
N ARG A 72 -3.68 4.88 1.58
CA ARG A 72 -2.82 5.95 2.11
C ARG A 72 -1.91 5.46 3.22
N ARG A 73 -2.42 4.66 4.15
CA ARG A 73 -1.61 4.01 5.20
C ARG A 73 -0.59 3.04 4.61
N LEU A 74 -0.99 2.22 3.63
CA LEU A 74 -0.09 1.29 2.96
C LEU A 74 1.06 2.02 2.26
N VAL A 75 0.75 3.04 1.45
CA VAL A 75 1.76 3.85 0.74
C VAL A 75 2.68 4.55 1.74
N ARG A 76 2.14 5.09 2.85
CA ARG A 76 2.95 5.65 3.95
C ARG A 76 3.95 4.62 4.49
N ARG A 77 3.50 3.39 4.77
CA ARG A 77 4.34 2.31 5.30
C ARG A 77 5.45 1.92 4.32
N ILE A 78 5.14 1.87 3.01
CA ILE A 78 6.13 1.61 1.96
C ILE A 78 7.20 2.71 1.94
N ILE A 79 6.81 3.99 1.89
CA ILE A 79 7.76 5.12 1.90
C ILE A 79 8.69 5.03 3.11
N ARG A 80 8.13 4.80 4.30
CA ARG A 80 8.90 4.66 5.54
C ARG A 80 9.92 3.53 5.45
N LEU A 81 9.50 2.34 5.04
CA LEU A 81 10.39 1.18 4.89
C LEU A 81 11.50 1.49 3.89
N THR A 82 11.16 2.07 2.74
CA THR A 82 12.16 2.47 1.73
C THR A 82 13.21 3.41 2.31
N LEU A 83 12.80 4.47 3.03
CA LEU A 83 13.75 5.40 3.66
C LEU A 83 14.59 4.74 4.78
N GLN A 84 14.00 3.81 5.53
CA GLN A 84 14.71 3.08 6.59
C GLN A 84 15.86 2.24 6.02
N TYR A 85 15.65 1.60 4.87
CA TYR A 85 16.63 0.72 4.22
C TYR A 85 17.50 1.44 3.18
N GLN A 86 17.30 2.73 2.91
CA GLN A 86 18.13 3.51 1.98
C GLN A 86 19.56 3.79 2.53
N LYS A 87 19.81 3.51 3.82
CA LYS A 87 21.09 3.79 4.49
C LYS A 87 22.29 3.10 3.87
#